data_AF-A0A5A7W5T7-F1
#
_entry.id   AF-A0A5A7W5T7-F1
#
_cell.length_a   1.000
_cell.length_b   1.000
_cell.length_c   1.000
_cell.angle_alpha   90.00
_cell.angle_beta   90.00
_cell.angle_gamma   90.00
#
_symmetry.space_group_name_H-M   'P 1'
#
loop_
_entity.id
_entity.type
_entity.pdbx_description
1 polymer ?
#
loop_
_entity_poly.entity_id
_entity_poly.type
_entity_poly.pdbx_seq_one_letter_code
_entity_poly.pdbx_strand_id
1 'polypeptide(L)' 'MLHRTVAYDVQDVQLGRWRWNIYPGNRTVQGPVKFRSRELAVEACHGEINDGIERTRRQAGR' A
#
# COMPACT_ATOMS: atom_id res chain seq x y z
N MET A 1 -8.68 -6.05 3.28
CA MET A 1 -7.95 -7.32 3.04
C MET A 1 -6.89 -7.50 4.11
N LEU A 2 -6.33 -8.70 4.28
CA LEU A 2 -5.33 -8.98 5.30
C LEU A 2 -4.19 -9.80 4.68
N HIS A 3 -2.95 -9.36 4.89
CA HIS A 3 -1.76 -10.08 4.45
C HIS A 3 -0.85 -10.29 5.67
N ARG A 4 -0.53 -11.55 5.97
CA ARG A 4 0.09 -11.97 7.24
C ARG A 4 -0.76 -11.56 8.45
N THR A 5 -0.37 -10.51 9.16
CA THR A 5 -1.06 -9.94 10.33
C THR A 5 -1.41 -8.47 10.13
N VAL A 6 -1.24 -7.95 8.91
CA VAL A 6 -1.40 -6.55 8.59
C VAL A 6 -2.62 -6.35 7.70
N ALA A 7 -3.54 -5.51 8.17
CA ALA A 7 -4.70 -5.10 7.37
C ALA A 7 -4.24 -4.16 6.25
N TYR A 8 -4.81 -4.32 5.06
CA TYR A 8 -4.55 -3.43 3.94
C TYR A 8 -5.79 -3.30 3.05
N ASP A 9 -5.82 -2.25 2.26
CA ASP A 9 -6.88 -1.93 1.32
C ASP A 9 -6.30 -1.38 0.02
N VAL A 10 -7.02 -1.52 -1.09
CA VAL A 10 -6.58 -1.05 -2.40
C VAL A 10 -7.72 -0.27 -3.04
N GLN A 11 -7.48 1.00 -3.32
CA GLN A 11 -8.49 1.95 -3.79
C GLN A 11 -8.12 2.48 -5.17
N ASP A 12 -9.13 2.66 -6.03
CA ASP A 12 -9.01 3.48 -7.23
C ASP A 12 -9.13 4.95 -6.82
N VAL A 13 -8.10 5.74 -7.14
CA VAL A 13 -7.99 7.12 -6.65
C VAL A 13 -8.21 8.12 -7.78
N GLN A 14 -7.78 7.80 -9.00
CA GLN A 14 -7.94 8.65 -10.18
C GLN A 14 -7.92 7.83 -11.47
N LEU A 15 -9.01 7.85 -12.25
CA LEU A 15 -9.09 7.37 -13.64
C LEU A 15 -8.26 6.10 -13.93
N GLY A 16 -8.53 5.01 -13.21
CA GLY A 16 -7.84 3.73 -13.40
C GLY A 16 -6.46 3.64 -12.75
N ARG A 17 -6.12 4.60 -11.87
CA ARG A 17 -4.93 4.54 -11.00
C ARG A 17 -5.31 4.08 -9.62
N TRP A 18 -4.74 2.95 -9.26
CA TRP A 18 -4.88 2.30 -7.98
C TRP A 18 -3.77 2.73 -7.02
N ARG A 19 -4.10 2.79 -5.74
CA ARG A 19 -3.15 2.85 -4.63
C ARG A 19 -3.49 1.79 -3.61
N TRP A 20 -2.48 1.34 -2.88
CA TRP A 20 -2.68 0.53 -1.68
C TRP A 20 -2.59 1.41 -0.41
N ASN A 21 -3.26 0.98 0.64
CA ASN A 21 -3.21 1.54 1.98
C ASN A 21 -2.96 0.39 2.95
N ILE A 22 -1.95 0.47 3.80
CA ILE A 22 -1.62 -0.55 4.79
C ILE A 22 -1.93 0.04 6.18
N TYR A 23 -2.55 -0.75 7.04
CA TYR A 23 -2.95 -0.37 8.39
C TYR A 23 -2.23 -1.24 9.44
N PRO A 24 -0.92 -1.02 9.67
CA PRO A 24 -0.20 -1.76 10.69
C PRO A 24 -0.48 -1.16 12.09
N GLY A 25 -1.47 -1.70 12.80
CA GLY A 25 -1.89 -1.20 14.10
C GLY A 25 -2.65 0.14 13.97
N ASN A 26 -2.23 1.18 14.70
CA ASN A 26 -2.89 2.49 14.73
C ASN A 26 -2.36 3.52 13.70
N ARG A 27 -1.56 3.09 12.72
CA ARG A 27 -1.05 3.98 11.65
C ARG A 27 -1.58 3.54 10.30
N THR A 28 -1.64 4.50 9.38
CA THR A 28 -1.96 4.26 7.97
C THR A 28 -0.75 4.60 7.12
N VAL A 29 -0.36 3.68 6.26
CA VAL A 29 0.75 3.84 5.32
C VAL A 29 0.17 3.79 3.92
N GLN A 30 0.31 4.88 3.17
CA GLN A 30 -0.27 5.02 1.85
C GLN A 30 0.79 4.80 0.79
N GLY A 31 0.49 3.92 -0.15
CA GLY A 31 1.33 3.68 -1.31
C GLY A 31 1.16 4.75 -2.40
N PRO A 32 2.06 4.75 -3.38
CA PRO A 32 1.98 5.69 -4.50
C PRO A 32 0.78 5.42 -5.41
N VAL A 33 0.14 6.48 -5.90
CA VAL A 33 -0.99 6.44 -6.85
C VAL A 33 -0.48 6.30 -8.29
N LYS A 34 0.11 5.15 -8.61
CA LYS A 34 0.75 4.89 -9.93
C LYS A 34 0.38 3.55 -10.57
N PHE A 35 -0.36 2.70 -9.87
CA PHE A 35 -0.65 1.36 -10.36
C PHE A 35 -1.81 1.40 -11.35
N ARG A 36 -1.66 0.74 -12.50
CA ARG A 36 -2.68 0.72 -13.57
C ARG A 36 -3.77 -0.32 -13.37
N SER A 37 -3.58 -1.21 -12.39
CA SER A 37 -4.51 -2.29 -12.06
C SER A 37 -4.51 -2.55 -10.56
N ARG A 38 -5.63 -3.06 -10.06
CA ARG A 38 -5.78 -3.48 -8.67
C ARG A 38 -4.75 -4.54 -8.29
N GLU A 39 -4.52 -5.55 -9.14
CA GLU A 39 -3.58 -6.63 -8.84
C GLU A 39 -2.15 -6.12 -8.65
N LEU A 40 -1.69 -5.21 -9.52
CA LEU A 40 -0.36 -4.59 -9.38
C LEU A 40 -0.21 -3.81 -8.08
N ALA A 41 -1.28 -3.11 -7.65
CA ALA A 41 -1.27 -2.44 -6.36
C ALA A 41 -1.26 -3.43 -5.19
N VAL A 42 -1.95 -4.57 -5.30
CA VAL A 42 -1.93 -5.64 -4.29
C VAL A 42 -0.55 -6.28 -4.19
N GLU A 43 0.10 -6.63 -5.31
CA GLU A 43 1.44 -7.23 -5.30
C GLU A 43 2.48 -6.28 -4.70
N ALA A 44 2.44 -4.99 -5.07
CA ALA A 44 3.30 -3.98 -4.48
C ALA A 44 3.03 -3.79 -2.98
N CYS A 45 1.76 -3.86 -2.57
CA CYS A 45 1.37 -3.82 -1.16
C CYS A 45 1.95 -5.00 -0.37
N HIS A 46 1.87 -6.21 -0.91
CA HIS A 46 2.45 -7.40 -0.28
C HIS A 46 3.98 -7.27 -0.18
N GLY A 47 4.62 -6.74 -1.23
CA GLY A 47 6.05 -6.42 -1.21
C GLY A 47 6.42 -5.50 -0.05
N GLU A 48 5.70 -4.41 0.15
CA GLU A 48 5.94 -3.46 1.25
C GLU A 48 5.68 -4.09 2.63
N ILE A 49 4.63 -4.92 2.78
CA ILE A 49 4.37 -5.65 4.03
C ILE A 49 5.49 -6.65 4.32
N ASN A 50 6.02 -7.31 3.29
CA ASN A 50 7.13 -8.26 3.42
C ASN A 50 8.47 -7.59 3.74
N ASP A 51 8.70 -6.38 3.21
CA ASP A 51 9.89 -5.53 3.47
C ASP A 51 9.86 -4.85 4.84
N GLY A 52 8.82 -5.09 5.66
CA GLY A 52 8.70 -4.52 7.01
C GLY A 52 8.08 -3.12 7.05
N ILE A 53 7.47 -2.66 5.96
CA ILE A 53 6.85 -1.32 5.86
C ILE A 53 7.88 -0.22 6.17
N GLU A 54 9.11 -0.39 5.66
CA GLU A 54 10.24 0.52 5.86
C GLU A 54 10.44 1.50 4.69
N ARG A 55 10.14 1.10 3.44
CA ARG A 55 10.38 1.97 2.27
C ARG A 55 9.48 3.19 2.24
N THR A 56 8.20 3.02 2.55
CA THR A 56 7.26 4.14 2.57
C THR A 56 7.50 5.12 3.73
N ARG A 57 8.18 4.70 4.82
CA ARG A 57 8.65 5.63 5.87
C ARG A 57 9.62 6.69 5.34
N ARG A 58 10.46 6.36 4.35
CA ARG A 58 11.41 7.32 3.76
C ARG A 58 10.77 8.29 2.77
N GLN A 59 9.65 7.93 2.15
CA GLN A 59 8.98 8.79 1.17
C GLN A 59 7.94 9.74 1.76
N ALA A 60 7.34 9.42 2.92
CA ALA A 60 6.35 10.28 3.57
C ALA A 60 6.95 11.41 4.44
N GLY A 61 8.28 11.54 4.50
CA GLY A 61 9.00 12.53 5.32
C GLY A 61 9.52 13.75 4.55
N ARG A 62 8.94 14.10 3.39
CA ARG A 62 9.34 15.28 2.62
C ARG A 62 8.17 16.19 2.31
#